data_AF-A0A5C7Z2J9-F1
#
_entry.id   AF-A0A5C7Z2J9-F1
#
_cell.length_a   1.000
_cell.length_b   1.000
_cell.length_c   1.000
_cell.angle_alpha   90.00
_cell.angle_beta   90.00
_cell.angle_gamma   90.00
#
_symmetry.space_group_name_H-M   'P 1'
#
loop_
_entity.id
_entity.type
_entity.pdbx_description
1 polymer ?
#
loop_
_entity_poly.entity_id
_entity_poly.type
_entity_poly.pdbx_seq_one_letter_code
_entity_poly.pdbx_strand_id
1 'polypeptide(L)'
;MKNIFKHIAFGLVVLTSLNSCDDFLDVNDSPNDPTSENIDPAIVLAATQVYTYNTLARDMNQLGNLMMNNWTRDVGASNSSYYFNEHNYNVTSDFYSSIFENLQLRTSNYTFIQNAEGTEYDNYKAIAKIMKSYYFQYLVDLYGDIPYSKAHKRAANLTPEYDDDLSIYRNLIVQLDEAIALIDNALAGSLNPGGNDVMLGGDMETWKKFANTLKLRILLRESGRTASGTYVQDKIDEMEADGAEFLGANDNVKINPGFAAATNKQNGFAALFLNVNDAVVNNYSSTAATKYTIEYLTNTNDTRRNRIYAAASNGSYAGHQQGDILEPATNYPVSHIGPGLLINSAQDGIIFTAAESFLLQAEAVQRGYMTGSAKDLYESGIKESYKILGLTEGDAITYYSQSISLVNWDSSAGNEIEAIINQKWIALNGINGAETWIENTRTGFPAHVPLSTVAPGRSRPIRLLYPSSEIAGNTANVPQQTEAQAFTSKIFWNE
;
A
#
# COMPACT_ATOMS: atom_id res chain seq x y z
N MET A 1 -62.78 35.77 51.64
CA MET A 1 -61.46 36.03 50.99
C MET A 1 -60.32 35.19 51.61
N LYS A 2 -60.47 33.87 51.77
CA LYS A 2 -59.37 32.98 52.22
C LYS A 2 -59.07 31.81 51.24
N ASN A 3 -59.97 31.55 50.29
CA ASN A 3 -59.82 30.45 49.32
C ASN A 3 -59.39 30.91 47.91
N ILE A 4 -59.46 32.21 47.60
CA ILE A 4 -58.97 32.77 46.32
C ILE A 4 -57.43 32.88 46.31
N PHE A 5 -56.81 33.15 47.46
CA PHE A 5 -55.35 33.24 47.57
C PHE A 5 -54.63 31.88 47.47
N LYS A 6 -55.32 30.76 47.76
CA LYS A 6 -54.73 29.41 47.63
C LYS A 6 -54.63 28.93 46.17
N HIS A 7 -55.54 29.37 45.29
CA HIS A 7 -55.51 28.98 43.88
C HIS A 7 -54.58 29.87 43.04
N ILE A 8 -54.35 31.12 43.46
CA ILE A 8 -53.35 32.01 42.85
C ILE A 8 -51.92 31.60 43.25
N ALA A 9 -51.71 31.15 44.50
CA ALA A 9 -50.40 30.64 44.93
C ALA A 9 -50.02 29.30 44.27
N PHE A 10 -51.00 28.43 43.97
CA PHE A 10 -50.74 27.16 43.29
C PHE A 10 -50.53 27.33 41.77
N GLY A 11 -51.16 28.35 41.16
CA GLY A 11 -50.91 28.71 39.76
C GLY A 11 -49.56 29.41 39.52
N LEU A 12 -49.06 30.16 40.50
CA LEU A 12 -47.78 30.88 40.38
C LEU A 12 -46.55 29.97 40.59
N VAL A 13 -46.68 28.88 41.35
CA VAL A 13 -45.60 27.89 41.55
C VAL A 13 -45.45 26.96 40.35
N VAL A 14 -46.50 26.76 39.55
CA VAL A 14 -46.46 25.96 38.32
C VAL A 14 -45.94 26.77 37.11
N LEU A 15 -45.96 28.10 37.18
CA LEU A 15 -45.44 28.96 36.10
C LEU A 15 -43.93 29.25 36.19
N THR A 16 -43.29 29.02 37.33
CA THR A 16 -41.84 29.24 37.52
C THR A 16 -40.98 28.00 37.25
N SER A 17 -41.59 26.87 36.88
CA SER A 17 -40.89 25.62 36.54
C SER A 17 -40.64 25.41 35.04
N LEU A 18 -40.77 26.47 34.22
CA LEU A 18 -40.45 26.45 32.79
C LEU A 18 -39.25 27.34 32.43
N ASN A 19 -38.29 27.48 33.35
CA ASN A 19 -36.94 27.88 32.92
C ASN A 19 -36.31 26.66 32.25
N SER A 20 -36.23 26.77 30.93
CA SER A 20 -35.38 25.96 30.06
C SER A 20 -34.03 25.70 30.75
N CYS A 21 -33.76 24.43 30.99
CA CYS A 21 -32.40 23.93 31.12
C CYS A 21 -31.97 23.50 29.71
N ASP A 22 -31.72 24.44 28.80
CA ASP A 22 -31.13 24.09 27.50
C ASP A 22 -29.64 23.67 27.66
N ASP A 23 -28.97 23.98 28.77
CA ASP A 23 -27.54 23.64 29.01
C ASP A 23 -27.28 22.44 29.94
N PHE A 24 -28.31 21.76 30.49
CA PHE A 24 -28.10 20.63 31.43
C PHE A 24 -28.34 19.25 30.79
N LEU A 25 -28.78 19.22 29.52
CA LEU A 25 -29.01 17.99 28.77
C LEU A 25 -28.20 17.94 27.47
N ASP A 26 -27.04 18.60 27.43
CA ASP A 26 -26.00 18.23 26.47
C ASP A 26 -25.28 16.96 26.95
N VAL A 27 -26.01 15.85 26.91
CA VAL A 27 -25.51 14.50 27.22
C VAL A 27 -25.10 13.79 25.91
N ASN A 28 -24.95 14.54 24.82
CA ASN A 28 -24.47 14.02 23.53
C ASN A 28 -22.99 14.29 23.28
N ASP A 29 -22.33 15.12 24.10
CA ASP A 29 -20.88 15.07 24.24
C ASP A 29 -20.51 13.84 25.09
N SER A 30 -20.45 12.69 24.40
CA SER A 30 -19.82 11.49 24.96
C SER A 30 -18.40 11.86 25.41
N PRO A 31 -18.01 11.61 26.67
CA PRO A 31 -16.62 11.81 27.13
C PRO A 31 -15.60 10.96 26.34
N ASN A 32 -16.09 10.01 25.53
CA ASN A 32 -15.31 9.15 24.64
C ASN A 32 -15.39 9.58 23.16
N ASP A 33 -16.09 10.67 22.83
CA ASP A 33 -16.11 11.25 21.49
C ASP A 33 -15.29 12.54 21.53
N PRO A 34 -13.98 12.46 21.24
CA PRO A 34 -13.14 13.65 21.28
C PRO A 34 -13.65 14.64 20.22
N THR A 35 -14.16 15.78 20.67
CA THR A 35 -14.44 16.91 19.78
C THR A 35 -13.16 17.22 19.00
N SER A 36 -13.29 17.46 17.69
CA SER A 36 -12.15 17.70 16.79
C SER A 36 -11.25 18.87 17.23
N GLU A 37 -11.76 19.72 18.12
CA GLU A 37 -11.05 20.86 18.71
C GLU A 37 -9.99 20.47 19.76
N ASN A 38 -9.99 19.23 20.27
CA ASN A 38 -9.09 18.78 21.35
C ASN A 38 -8.13 17.63 20.99
N ILE A 39 -8.04 17.23 19.71
CA ILE A 39 -7.15 16.15 19.29
C ILE A 39 -5.90 16.72 18.63
N ASP A 40 -4.75 16.54 19.28
CA ASP A 40 -3.46 16.92 18.72
C ASP A 40 -3.16 16.14 17.42
N PRO A 41 -3.00 16.82 16.25
CA PRO A 41 -2.62 16.17 15.00
C PRO A 41 -1.37 15.30 15.12
N ALA A 42 -0.47 15.61 16.05
CA ALA A 42 0.75 14.86 16.31
C ALA A 42 0.50 13.43 16.82
N ILE A 43 -0.53 13.23 17.65
CA ILE A 43 -0.89 11.89 18.16
C ILE A 43 -1.57 11.08 17.07
N VAL A 44 -2.38 11.74 16.24
CA VAL A 44 -3.14 11.08 15.16
C VAL A 44 -2.20 10.57 14.06
N LEU A 45 -1.12 11.31 13.76
CA LEU A 45 -0.19 10.96 12.68
C LEU A 45 0.44 9.58 12.88
N ALA A 46 1.11 9.36 14.02
CA ALA A 46 1.83 8.12 14.29
C ALA A 46 0.90 6.89 14.25
N ALA A 47 -0.26 6.98 14.90
CA ALA A 47 -1.23 5.90 14.92
C ALA A 47 -1.75 5.59 13.50
N THR A 48 -2.04 6.61 12.70
CA THR A 48 -2.55 6.46 11.34
C THR A 48 -1.50 5.85 10.41
N GLN A 49 -0.23 6.25 10.54
CA GLN A 49 0.90 5.64 9.83
C GLN A 49 1.00 4.14 10.12
N VAL A 50 0.85 3.72 11.38
CA VAL A 50 0.90 2.30 11.76
C VAL A 50 -0.31 1.51 11.25
N TYR A 51 -1.53 2.06 11.36
CA TYR A 51 -2.73 1.36 10.89
C TYR A 51 -2.72 1.12 9.38
N THR A 52 -2.34 2.15 8.62
CA THR A 52 -2.27 2.03 7.16
C THR A 52 -1.11 1.14 6.70
N TYR A 53 0.05 1.23 7.36
CA TYR A 53 1.16 0.28 7.15
C TYR A 53 0.73 -1.17 7.37
N ASN A 54 -0.04 -1.47 8.41
CA ASN A 54 -0.49 -2.85 8.66
C ASN A 54 -1.37 -3.38 7.53
N THR A 55 -2.15 -2.53 6.85
CA THR A 55 -2.95 -2.94 5.69
C THR A 55 -2.05 -3.24 4.49
N LEU A 56 -1.04 -2.39 4.26
CA LEU A 56 -0.04 -2.59 3.21
C LEU A 56 0.79 -3.88 3.43
N ALA A 57 1.37 -4.02 4.61
CA ALA A 57 2.30 -5.10 4.95
C ALA A 57 1.63 -6.47 5.10
N ARG A 58 0.31 -6.50 5.31
CA ARG A 58 -0.46 -7.72 5.47
C ARG A 58 -1.28 -8.02 4.23
N ASP A 59 -2.49 -7.48 4.16
CA ASP A 59 -3.50 -7.87 3.19
C ASP A 59 -3.03 -7.59 1.76
N MET A 60 -2.51 -6.38 1.50
CA MET A 60 -2.04 -5.99 0.17
C MET A 60 -0.80 -6.78 -0.26
N ASN A 61 0.17 -6.96 0.64
CA ASN A 61 1.36 -7.75 0.35
C ASN A 61 1.01 -9.22 0.06
N GLN A 62 0.12 -9.83 0.85
CA GLN A 62 -0.35 -11.19 0.62
C GLN A 62 -1.09 -11.32 -0.71
N LEU A 63 -2.06 -10.43 -0.96
CA LEU A 63 -2.86 -10.42 -2.19
C LEU A 63 -1.95 -10.49 -3.41
N GLY A 64 -1.04 -9.53 -3.53
CA GLY A 64 -0.23 -9.46 -4.72
C GLY A 64 0.84 -10.55 -4.81
N ASN A 65 1.40 -11.06 -3.70
CA ASN A 65 2.32 -12.21 -3.78
C ASN A 65 1.60 -13.49 -4.21
N LEU A 66 0.33 -13.69 -3.86
CA LEU A 66 -0.45 -14.83 -4.35
C LEU A 66 -0.87 -14.62 -5.80
N MET A 67 -1.31 -13.42 -6.19
CA MET A 67 -1.66 -13.11 -7.57
C MET A 67 -0.45 -13.23 -8.49
N MET A 68 0.72 -12.75 -8.08
CA MET A 68 1.96 -12.82 -8.86
C MET A 68 2.68 -14.16 -8.78
N ASN A 69 2.03 -15.18 -8.20
CA ASN A 69 2.60 -16.52 -8.07
C ASN A 69 3.98 -16.48 -7.40
N ASN A 70 4.18 -15.61 -6.40
CA ASN A 70 5.37 -15.59 -5.53
C ASN A 70 5.21 -16.54 -4.36
N TRP A 71 4.01 -16.58 -3.80
CA TRP A 71 3.63 -17.44 -2.70
C TRP A 71 2.59 -18.46 -3.14
N THR A 72 2.61 -19.60 -2.46
CA THR A 72 1.57 -20.63 -2.49
C THR A 72 1.41 -21.16 -1.07
N ARG A 73 0.38 -21.99 -0.86
CA ARG A 73 0.33 -22.78 0.36
C ARG A 73 1.45 -23.83 0.37
N ASP A 74 2.13 -23.96 1.50
CA ASP A 74 2.80 -25.19 1.90
C ASP A 74 1.81 -26.01 2.71
N VAL A 75 1.23 -27.06 2.15
CA VAL A 75 0.72 -28.14 2.98
C VAL A 75 0.36 -29.33 2.14
N GLY A 76 0.79 -30.46 2.68
CA GLY A 76 0.40 -31.79 2.27
C GLY A 76 -1.02 -32.24 2.60
N ALA A 77 -1.80 -31.46 3.32
CA ALA A 77 -3.18 -31.86 3.63
C ALA A 77 -4.10 -31.44 2.49
N SER A 78 -4.77 -32.41 1.87
CA SER A 78 -5.90 -32.26 0.93
C SER A 78 -7.11 -31.46 1.48
N ASN A 79 -7.00 -30.83 2.67
CA ASN A 79 -8.06 -30.12 3.37
C ASN A 79 -7.64 -28.79 4.00
N SER A 80 -6.55 -28.15 3.54
CA SER A 80 -6.20 -26.81 4.01
C SER A 80 -6.98 -25.73 3.25
N SER A 81 -7.74 -24.91 4.00
CA SER A 81 -8.45 -23.73 3.50
C SER A 81 -7.54 -22.52 3.25
N TYR A 82 -6.24 -22.61 3.53
CA TYR A 82 -5.30 -21.52 3.29
C TYR A 82 -5.25 -21.18 1.80
N TYR A 83 -5.40 -19.89 1.52
CA TYR A 83 -5.38 -19.30 0.17
C TYR A 83 -6.40 -19.91 -0.79
N PHE A 84 -7.49 -20.49 -0.28
CA PHE A 84 -8.49 -21.15 -1.11
C PHE A 84 -9.08 -20.19 -2.15
N ASN A 85 -9.46 -18.98 -1.75
CA ASN A 85 -10.07 -18.01 -2.66
C ASN A 85 -9.04 -17.52 -3.69
N GLU A 86 -7.81 -17.28 -3.28
CA GLU A 86 -6.71 -16.84 -4.13
C GLU A 86 -6.36 -17.91 -5.18
N HIS A 87 -6.28 -19.19 -4.79
CA HIS A 87 -5.99 -20.28 -5.72
C HIS A 87 -7.15 -20.58 -6.67
N ASN A 88 -8.40 -20.41 -6.25
CA ASN A 88 -9.57 -20.63 -7.11
C ASN A 88 -9.97 -19.38 -7.92
N TYR A 89 -9.29 -18.25 -7.69
CA TYR A 89 -9.73 -16.92 -8.14
C TYR A 89 -11.21 -16.69 -7.83
N ASN A 90 -11.61 -16.94 -6.58
CA ASN A 90 -12.95 -16.68 -6.07
C ASN A 90 -13.00 -15.24 -5.53
N VAL A 91 -13.25 -14.28 -6.41
CA VAL A 91 -13.21 -12.85 -6.10
C VAL A 91 -14.61 -12.34 -5.80
N THR A 92 -15.06 -12.50 -4.55
CA THR A 92 -16.34 -11.98 -4.07
C THR A 92 -16.18 -10.59 -3.45
N SER A 93 -17.29 -9.93 -3.09
CA SER A 93 -17.26 -8.66 -2.33
C SER A 93 -16.68 -8.79 -0.91
N ASP A 94 -16.42 -9.99 -0.41
CA ASP A 94 -15.73 -10.18 0.88
C ASP A 94 -14.23 -10.48 0.67
N PHE A 95 -13.81 -10.76 -0.56
CA PHE A 95 -12.42 -11.09 -0.89
C PHE A 95 -11.54 -9.83 -0.75
N TYR A 96 -10.70 -9.80 0.28
CA TYR A 96 -9.86 -8.65 0.63
C TYR A 96 -10.61 -7.33 0.87
N SER A 97 -11.88 -7.39 1.32
CA SER A 97 -12.69 -6.21 1.65
C SER A 97 -12.03 -5.30 2.69
N SER A 98 -11.24 -5.89 3.60
CA SER A 98 -10.49 -5.18 4.64
C SER A 98 -9.53 -4.13 4.07
N ILE A 99 -9.03 -4.29 2.83
CA ILE A 99 -8.18 -3.27 2.19
C ILE A 99 -8.98 -1.99 1.98
N PHE A 100 -10.15 -2.09 1.37
CA PHE A 100 -11.00 -0.92 1.13
C PHE A 100 -11.45 -0.29 2.44
N GLU A 101 -12.00 -1.11 3.34
CA GLU A 101 -12.59 -0.65 4.61
C GLU A 101 -11.54 0.01 5.52
N ASN A 102 -10.37 -0.62 5.68
CA ASN A 102 -9.32 -0.03 6.50
C ASN A 102 -8.74 1.22 5.85
N LEU A 103 -8.41 1.21 4.55
CA LEU A 103 -7.81 2.39 3.94
C LEU A 103 -8.77 3.58 3.95
N GLN A 104 -10.04 3.42 3.53
CA GLN A 104 -11.04 4.49 3.59
C GLN A 104 -11.23 5.03 5.01
N LEU A 105 -11.32 4.15 6.01
CA LEU A 105 -11.46 4.58 7.41
C LEU A 105 -10.23 5.36 7.88
N ARG A 106 -9.02 4.83 7.63
CA ARG A 106 -7.78 5.41 8.15
C ARG A 106 -7.34 6.67 7.39
N THR A 107 -7.68 6.82 6.11
CA THR A 107 -7.40 8.07 5.37
C THR A 107 -8.27 9.25 5.84
N SER A 108 -9.35 8.99 6.56
CA SER A 108 -10.10 10.04 7.24
C SER A 108 -9.26 10.76 8.31
N ASN A 109 -8.35 10.05 8.98
CA ASN A 109 -7.43 10.64 9.95
C ASN A 109 -6.39 11.55 9.28
N TYR A 110 -5.89 11.18 8.09
CA TYR A 110 -5.05 12.10 7.30
C TYR A 110 -5.83 13.33 6.86
N THR A 111 -7.12 13.19 6.53
CA THR A 111 -7.96 14.35 6.22
C THR A 111 -8.15 15.26 7.43
N PHE A 112 -8.29 14.68 8.63
CA PHE A 112 -8.31 15.46 9.88
C PHE A 112 -7.00 16.26 10.07
N ILE A 113 -5.84 15.61 9.92
CA ILE A 113 -4.53 16.28 10.05
C ILE A 113 -4.34 17.37 8.98
N GLN A 114 -4.70 17.08 7.73
CA GLN A 114 -4.64 18.02 6.61
C GLN A 114 -5.46 19.29 6.89
N ASN A 115 -6.58 19.16 7.60
CA ASN A 115 -7.49 20.25 7.92
C ASN A 115 -7.19 20.92 9.28
N ALA A 116 -6.10 20.57 9.96
CA ALA A 116 -5.71 21.21 11.21
C ALA A 116 -5.57 22.73 11.03
N GLU A 117 -6.07 23.52 11.99
CA GLU A 117 -5.90 24.97 11.98
C GLU A 117 -4.45 25.35 12.34
N GLY A 118 -3.99 26.53 11.93
CA GLY A 118 -2.64 27.01 12.20
C GLY A 118 -1.59 26.63 11.15
N THR A 119 -0.63 27.51 10.94
CA THR A 119 0.50 27.32 9.98
C THR A 119 1.66 26.56 10.62
N GLU A 120 1.65 26.44 11.94
CA GLU A 120 2.59 25.63 12.70
C GLU A 120 2.50 24.14 12.35
N TYR A 121 1.37 23.66 11.82
CA TYR A 121 1.16 22.27 11.42
C TYR A 121 1.45 21.98 9.93
N ASP A 122 2.05 22.90 9.18
CA ASP A 122 2.23 22.74 7.72
C ASP A 122 3.01 21.47 7.35
N ASN A 123 4.03 21.09 8.13
CA ASN A 123 4.73 19.81 7.94
C ASN A 123 3.83 18.58 8.18
N TYR A 124 2.96 18.61 9.19
CA TYR A 124 2.00 17.54 9.44
C TYR A 124 0.97 17.43 8.30
N LYS A 125 0.51 18.58 7.79
CA LYS A 125 -0.41 18.65 6.65
C LYS A 125 0.24 18.10 5.38
N ALA A 126 1.51 18.42 5.13
CA ALA A 126 2.27 17.89 4.01
C ALA A 126 2.38 16.35 4.08
N ILE A 127 2.80 15.80 5.23
CA ILE A 127 2.86 14.34 5.43
C ILE A 127 1.50 13.69 5.23
N ALA A 128 0.44 14.29 5.78
CA ALA A 128 -0.92 13.77 5.65
C ALA A 128 -1.39 13.75 4.18
N LYS A 129 -1.11 14.81 3.40
CA LYS A 129 -1.41 14.86 1.96
C LYS A 129 -0.64 13.79 1.18
N ILE A 130 0.65 13.61 1.46
CA ILE A 130 1.49 12.60 0.78
C ILE A 130 0.95 11.19 1.07
N MET A 131 0.78 10.84 2.35
CA MET A 131 0.32 9.51 2.74
C MET A 131 -1.12 9.24 2.31
N LYS A 132 -2.00 10.24 2.37
CA LYS A 132 -3.36 10.11 1.83
C LYS A 132 -3.31 9.82 0.33
N SER A 133 -2.50 10.56 -0.43
CA SER A 133 -2.36 10.34 -1.87
C SER A 133 -1.78 8.94 -2.19
N TYR A 134 -0.81 8.48 -1.40
CA TYR A 134 -0.23 7.14 -1.53
C TYR A 134 -1.28 6.03 -1.40
N TYR A 135 -2.16 6.10 -0.40
CA TYR A 135 -3.19 5.07 -0.21
C TYR A 135 -4.39 5.23 -1.13
N PHE A 136 -4.76 6.45 -1.50
CA PHE A 136 -5.80 6.67 -2.51
C PHE A 136 -5.38 6.18 -3.90
N GLN A 137 -4.08 6.25 -4.24
CA GLN A 137 -3.57 5.61 -5.45
C GLN A 137 -3.93 4.12 -5.47
N TYR A 138 -3.65 3.38 -4.40
CA TYR A 138 -3.99 1.95 -4.33
C TYR A 138 -5.50 1.70 -4.33
N LEU A 139 -6.30 2.53 -3.66
CA LEU A 139 -7.74 2.39 -3.70
C LEU A 139 -8.26 2.51 -5.14
N VAL A 140 -7.76 3.46 -5.91
CA VAL A 140 -8.12 3.57 -7.33
C VAL A 140 -7.54 2.39 -8.14
N ASP A 141 -6.29 2.00 -7.92
CA ASP A 141 -5.64 0.91 -8.68
C ASP A 141 -6.29 -0.46 -8.45
N LEU A 142 -6.96 -0.64 -7.32
CA LEU A 142 -7.63 -1.88 -6.97
C LEU A 142 -9.13 -1.85 -7.28
N TYR A 143 -9.78 -0.68 -7.23
CA TYR A 143 -11.24 -0.58 -7.27
C TYR A 143 -11.79 0.41 -8.32
N GLY A 144 -10.96 1.19 -9.02
CA GLY A 144 -11.42 2.21 -9.95
C GLY A 144 -12.09 3.36 -9.21
N ASP A 145 -13.29 3.75 -9.64
CA ASP A 145 -14.07 4.82 -8.98
C ASP A 145 -14.25 4.53 -7.49
N ILE A 146 -14.12 5.56 -6.66
CA ILE A 146 -14.24 5.43 -5.20
C ILE A 146 -14.76 6.72 -4.58
N PRO A 147 -15.32 6.65 -3.35
CA PRO A 147 -15.54 7.84 -2.54
C PRO A 147 -14.24 8.62 -2.32
N TYR A 148 -14.18 9.86 -2.81
CA TYR A 148 -13.00 10.73 -2.69
C TYR A 148 -13.35 12.15 -2.25
N SER A 149 -13.85 13.02 -3.12
CA SER A 149 -14.10 14.45 -2.82
C SER A 149 -15.25 14.67 -1.82
N LYS A 150 -16.18 13.72 -1.74
CA LYS A 150 -17.32 13.73 -0.81
C LYS A 150 -17.10 12.84 0.41
N ALA A 151 -15.99 12.11 0.46
CA ALA A 151 -15.64 11.23 1.58
C ALA A 151 -15.19 12.01 2.82
N HIS A 152 -15.07 11.28 3.94
CA HIS A 152 -14.55 11.78 5.23
C HIS A 152 -15.31 12.95 5.87
N LYS A 153 -16.58 13.18 5.49
CA LYS A 153 -17.42 14.21 6.13
C LYS A 153 -18.17 13.71 7.37
N ARG A 154 -17.86 12.49 7.84
CA ARG A 154 -18.49 11.84 9.01
C ARG A 154 -20.03 11.92 8.92
N ALA A 155 -20.70 12.35 9.98
CA ALA A 155 -22.16 12.49 10.03
C ALA A 155 -22.75 13.42 8.96
N ALA A 156 -21.97 14.36 8.40
CA ALA A 156 -22.45 15.26 7.37
C ALA A 156 -22.58 14.59 5.99
N ASN A 157 -21.94 13.44 5.76
CA ASN A 157 -22.18 12.62 4.58
C ASN A 157 -21.83 11.16 4.83
N LEU A 158 -22.85 10.34 5.10
CA LEU A 158 -22.71 8.90 5.36
C LEU A 158 -22.71 8.04 4.08
N THR A 159 -23.10 8.62 2.94
CA THR A 159 -23.24 7.91 1.66
C THR A 159 -22.56 8.72 0.55
N PRO A 160 -21.22 8.82 0.60
CA PRO A 160 -20.49 9.60 -0.39
C PRO A 160 -20.61 9.01 -1.80
N GLU A 161 -20.79 9.91 -2.77
CA GLU A 161 -20.72 9.57 -4.19
C GLU A 161 -19.32 9.08 -4.57
N TYR A 162 -19.27 8.26 -5.62
CA TYR A 162 -18.04 7.73 -6.20
C TYR A 162 -17.53 8.73 -7.24
N ASP A 163 -16.30 9.19 -7.05
CA ASP A 163 -15.62 10.05 -8.00
C ASP A 163 -14.95 9.19 -9.09
N ASP A 164 -14.87 9.73 -10.30
CA ASP A 164 -14.19 9.15 -11.46
C ASP A 164 -12.69 8.90 -11.18
N ASP A 165 -12.23 7.69 -11.49
CA ASP A 165 -10.87 7.22 -11.19
C ASP A 165 -9.74 8.09 -11.79
N LEU A 166 -9.87 8.49 -13.06
CA LEU A 166 -8.92 9.39 -13.72
C LEU A 166 -8.89 10.78 -13.06
N SER A 167 -10.06 11.31 -12.72
CA SER A 167 -10.19 12.60 -12.05
C SER A 167 -9.54 12.59 -10.66
N ILE A 168 -9.70 11.48 -9.91
CA ILE A 168 -9.01 11.27 -8.63
C ILE A 168 -7.50 11.27 -8.87
N TYR A 169 -7.00 10.47 -9.82
CA TYR A 169 -5.58 10.35 -10.13
C TYR A 169 -4.91 11.70 -10.40
N ARG A 170 -5.55 12.55 -11.21
CA ARG A 170 -5.06 13.90 -11.50
C ARG A 170 -5.10 14.81 -10.27
N ASN A 171 -6.11 14.65 -9.41
CA ASN A 171 -6.15 15.39 -8.15
C ASN A 171 -5.06 14.92 -7.17
N LEU A 172 -4.66 13.64 -7.18
CA LEU A 172 -3.54 13.17 -6.35
C LEU A 172 -2.24 13.91 -6.69
N ILE A 173 -1.96 14.16 -7.97
CA ILE A 173 -0.82 14.99 -8.39
C ILE A 173 -0.90 16.39 -7.79
N VAL A 174 -2.08 17.04 -7.88
CA VAL A 174 -2.31 18.36 -7.27
C VAL A 174 -2.11 18.33 -5.75
N GLN A 175 -2.59 17.29 -5.05
CA GLN A 175 -2.39 17.16 -3.61
C GLN A 175 -0.92 16.96 -3.23
N LEU A 176 -0.13 16.30 -4.08
CA LEU A 176 1.31 16.14 -3.89
C LEU A 176 2.06 17.45 -4.15
N ASP A 177 1.67 18.22 -5.17
CA ASP A 177 2.21 19.56 -5.43
C ASP A 177 1.96 20.51 -4.25
N GLU A 178 0.73 20.51 -3.73
CA GLU A 178 0.39 21.28 -2.53
C GLU A 178 1.20 20.84 -1.31
N ALA A 179 1.49 19.54 -1.16
CA ALA A 179 2.31 19.04 -0.07
C ALA A 179 3.77 19.49 -0.18
N ILE A 180 4.34 19.44 -1.39
CA ILE A 180 5.69 19.94 -1.67
C ILE A 180 5.75 21.44 -1.40
N ALA A 181 4.76 22.22 -1.85
CA ALA A 181 4.68 23.65 -1.58
C ALA A 181 4.59 23.97 -0.08
N LEU A 182 3.88 23.16 0.72
CA LEU A 182 3.85 23.32 2.18
C LEU A 182 5.23 23.09 2.81
N ILE A 183 6.00 22.13 2.30
CA ILE A 183 7.36 21.86 2.76
C ILE A 183 8.29 23.02 2.41
N ASP A 184 8.29 23.45 1.15
CA ASP A 184 9.21 24.49 0.67
C ASP A 184 8.90 25.88 1.24
N ASN A 185 7.64 26.14 1.59
CA ASN A 185 7.20 27.42 2.15
C ASN A 185 6.94 27.38 3.67
N ALA A 186 7.39 26.33 4.36
CA ALA A 186 7.22 26.21 5.81
C ALA A 186 7.76 27.45 6.55
N LEU A 187 6.93 28.09 7.36
CA LEU A 187 7.28 29.33 8.05
C LEU A 187 8.23 29.08 9.23
N ALA A 188 8.96 30.14 9.63
CA ALA A 188 9.72 30.12 10.87
C ALA A 188 8.75 29.91 12.06
N GLY A 189 8.81 28.75 12.69
CA GLY A 189 7.88 28.33 13.75
C GLY A 189 7.03 27.10 13.40
N SER A 190 7.07 26.60 12.16
CA SER A 190 6.47 25.30 11.82
C SER A 190 7.05 24.20 12.70
N LEU A 191 6.16 23.40 13.28
CA LEU A 191 6.52 22.26 14.12
C LEU A 191 7.17 21.19 13.24
N ASN A 192 8.31 20.68 13.69
CA ASN A 192 8.89 19.48 13.10
C ASN A 192 8.18 18.26 13.71
N PRO A 193 7.61 17.35 12.88
CA PRO A 193 6.95 16.15 13.38
C PRO A 193 7.81 15.25 14.26
N GLY A 194 9.13 15.22 14.07
CA GLY A 194 10.08 14.47 14.90
C GLY A 194 9.63 13.03 15.15
N GLY A 195 9.61 12.61 16.41
CA GLY A 195 9.15 11.28 16.82
C GLY A 195 7.65 11.00 16.62
N ASN A 196 6.83 12.01 16.27
CA ASN A 196 5.44 11.80 15.89
C ASN A 196 5.29 11.32 14.44
N ASP A 197 6.33 11.53 13.61
CA ASP A 197 6.47 10.85 12.33
C ASP A 197 7.30 9.58 12.54
N VAL A 198 6.60 8.45 12.68
CA VAL A 198 7.23 7.14 12.91
C VAL A 198 7.79 6.52 11.62
N MET A 199 7.79 7.26 10.51
CA MET A 199 8.35 6.84 9.23
C MET A 199 9.73 7.48 8.95
N LEU A 200 9.77 8.80 8.78
CA LEU A 200 10.98 9.54 8.41
C LEU A 200 11.47 10.49 9.51
N GLY A 201 10.89 10.43 10.71
CA GLY A 201 11.33 11.22 11.86
C GLY A 201 11.24 12.74 11.65
N GLY A 202 10.36 13.20 10.75
CA GLY A 202 10.24 14.61 10.39
C GLY A 202 11.31 15.12 9.43
N ASP A 203 12.00 14.23 8.71
CA ASP A 203 12.87 14.59 7.58
C ASP A 203 12.02 15.01 6.36
N MET A 204 11.75 16.31 6.29
CA MET A 204 10.89 16.89 5.27
C MET A 204 11.52 16.89 3.87
N GLU A 205 12.85 16.82 3.76
CA GLU A 205 13.52 16.69 2.45
C GLU A 205 13.32 15.30 1.88
N THR A 206 13.42 14.26 2.71
CA THR A 206 13.08 12.89 2.28
C THR A 206 11.59 12.73 2.00
N TRP A 207 10.69 13.41 2.74
CA TRP A 207 9.26 13.47 2.38
C TRP A 207 9.02 14.13 1.03
N LYS A 208 9.73 15.22 0.70
CA LYS A 208 9.65 15.88 -0.60
C LYS A 208 10.09 14.96 -1.74
N LYS A 209 11.21 14.25 -1.55
CA LYS A 209 11.68 13.20 -2.48
C LYS A 209 10.66 12.08 -2.65
N PHE A 210 10.03 11.65 -1.56
CA PHE A 210 8.98 10.65 -1.62
C PHE A 210 7.76 11.15 -2.39
N ALA A 211 7.33 12.40 -2.18
CA ALA A 211 6.22 13.01 -2.91
C ALA A 211 6.49 13.05 -4.43
N ASN A 212 7.67 13.48 -4.85
CA ASN A 212 8.08 13.46 -6.26
C ASN A 212 8.13 12.04 -6.83
N THR A 213 8.65 11.07 -6.07
CA THR A 213 8.70 9.66 -6.49
C THR A 213 7.29 9.09 -6.65
N LEU A 214 6.35 9.47 -5.78
CA LEU A 214 4.96 9.07 -5.88
C LEU A 214 4.26 9.72 -7.07
N LYS A 215 4.51 11.01 -7.34
CA LYS A 215 4.05 11.67 -8.57
C LYS A 215 4.50 10.90 -9.81
N LEU A 216 5.79 10.53 -9.87
CA LEU A 216 6.33 9.74 -10.98
C LEU A 216 5.64 8.38 -11.12
N ARG A 217 5.38 7.67 -10.00
CA ARG A 217 4.65 6.40 -10.03
C ARG A 217 3.23 6.57 -10.59
N ILE A 218 2.50 7.59 -10.15
CA ILE A 218 1.13 7.89 -10.59
C ILE A 218 1.12 8.23 -12.10
N LEU A 219 2.05 9.07 -12.56
CA LEU A 219 2.17 9.46 -13.96
C LEU A 219 2.55 8.28 -14.86
N LEU A 220 3.49 7.42 -14.44
CA LEU A 220 3.84 6.20 -15.16
C LEU A 220 2.71 5.18 -15.18
N ARG A 221 1.90 5.11 -14.12
CA ARG A 221 0.68 4.29 -14.12
C ARG A 221 -0.29 4.81 -15.19
N GLU A 222 -0.63 6.10 -15.16
CA GLU A 222 -1.53 6.74 -16.14
C GLU A 222 -0.97 6.66 -17.58
N SER A 223 0.35 6.55 -17.77
CA SER A 223 0.98 6.44 -19.09
C SER A 223 0.56 5.19 -19.90
N GLY A 224 -0.04 4.18 -19.26
CA GLY A 224 -0.67 3.06 -19.96
C GLY A 224 -1.88 3.48 -20.81
N ARG A 225 -2.49 4.62 -20.48
CA ARG A 225 -3.60 5.20 -21.22
C ARG A 225 -3.10 6.07 -22.38
N THR A 226 -3.36 5.65 -23.61
CA THR A 226 -2.93 6.36 -24.83
C THR A 226 -3.38 7.84 -24.83
N ALA A 227 -4.61 8.10 -24.39
CA ALA A 227 -5.17 9.46 -24.36
C ALA A 227 -4.58 10.38 -23.27
N SER A 228 -3.68 9.86 -22.42
CA SER A 228 -3.02 10.63 -21.35
C SER A 228 -1.58 11.03 -21.68
N GLY A 229 -1.03 10.63 -22.84
CA GLY A 229 0.39 10.85 -23.17
C GLY A 229 0.89 12.30 -23.04
N THR A 230 0.13 13.28 -23.55
CA THR A 230 0.49 14.71 -23.42
C THR A 230 0.47 15.17 -21.97
N TYR A 231 -0.57 14.81 -21.20
CA TYR A 231 -0.66 15.18 -19.79
C TYR A 231 0.50 14.60 -18.97
N VAL A 232 0.86 13.33 -19.23
CA VAL A 232 1.99 12.67 -18.56
C VAL A 232 3.31 13.37 -18.88
N GLN A 233 3.58 13.67 -20.15
CA GLN A 233 4.80 14.39 -20.54
C GLN A 233 4.84 15.78 -19.91
N ASP A 234 3.76 16.57 -20.02
CA ASP A 234 3.71 17.94 -19.47
C ASP A 234 4.00 17.94 -17.96
N LYS A 235 3.45 16.98 -17.20
CA LYS A 235 3.68 16.89 -15.75
C LYS A 235 5.08 16.41 -15.37
N ILE A 236 5.70 15.57 -16.19
CA ILE A 236 7.10 15.18 -15.97
C ILE A 236 8.04 16.34 -16.31
N ASP A 237 7.76 17.09 -17.39
CA ASP A 237 8.51 18.29 -17.77
C ASP A 237 8.43 19.37 -16.68
N GLU A 238 7.25 19.57 -16.07
CA GLU A 238 7.07 20.44 -14.90
C GLU A 238 7.96 19.99 -13.73
N MET A 239 7.99 18.69 -13.43
CA MET A 239 8.86 18.14 -12.37
C MET A 239 10.35 18.37 -12.66
N GLU A 240 10.81 18.16 -13.90
CA GLU A 240 12.19 18.42 -14.29
C GLU A 240 12.53 19.92 -14.20
N ALA A 241 11.62 20.80 -14.62
CA ALA A 241 11.79 22.25 -14.55
C ALA A 241 11.88 22.77 -13.10
N ASP A 242 11.11 22.17 -12.19
CA ASP A 242 11.14 22.46 -10.75
C ASP A 242 12.37 21.87 -10.04
N GLY A 243 13.18 21.06 -10.75
CA GLY A 243 14.36 20.40 -10.18
C GLY A 243 13.99 19.29 -9.20
N ALA A 244 12.90 18.56 -9.46
CA ALA A 244 12.40 17.50 -8.60
C ALA A 244 13.48 16.43 -8.32
N GLU A 245 13.81 16.26 -7.03
CA GLU A 245 14.62 15.13 -6.56
C GLU A 245 13.71 13.94 -6.20
N PHE A 246 14.20 12.73 -6.45
CA PHE A 246 13.54 11.47 -6.13
C PHE A 246 14.24 10.75 -4.96
N LEU A 247 13.61 9.71 -4.42
CA LEU A 247 14.28 8.84 -3.43
C LEU A 247 15.52 8.22 -4.08
N GLY A 248 16.69 8.49 -3.52
CA GLY A 248 17.99 8.04 -4.00
C GLY A 248 18.52 6.82 -3.23
N ALA A 249 19.84 6.61 -3.32
CA ALA A 249 20.50 5.48 -2.68
C ALA A 249 20.32 5.52 -1.15
N ASN A 250 19.84 4.41 -0.58
CA ASN A 250 19.47 4.24 0.83
C ASN A 250 18.24 5.03 1.32
N ASP A 251 17.57 5.83 0.47
CA ASP A 251 16.37 6.61 0.82
C ASP A 251 15.11 5.72 0.82
N ASN A 252 15.11 4.63 1.58
CA ASN A 252 13.93 3.79 1.76
C ASN A 252 12.96 4.46 2.76
N VAL A 253 11.68 4.54 2.40
CA VAL A 253 10.64 4.98 3.34
C VAL A 253 10.27 3.79 4.21
N LYS A 254 10.72 3.83 5.46
CA LYS A 254 10.49 2.79 6.45
C LYS A 254 9.54 3.27 7.54
N ILE A 255 9.09 2.37 8.39
CA ILE A 255 8.28 2.69 9.57
C ILE A 255 8.74 1.88 10.77
N ASN A 256 8.95 2.55 11.91
CA ASN A 256 9.23 1.88 13.18
C ASN A 256 8.78 2.73 14.38
N PRO A 257 7.58 2.51 14.94
CA PRO A 257 7.09 3.22 16.13
C PRO A 257 7.70 2.68 17.43
N GLY A 258 8.79 1.90 17.37
CA GLY A 258 9.31 1.10 18.48
C GLY A 258 8.72 -0.32 18.48
N PHE A 259 8.70 -0.97 17.31
CA PHE A 259 8.27 -2.35 17.20
C PHE A 259 9.11 -3.28 18.10
N ALA A 260 8.48 -4.29 18.67
CA ALA A 260 9.10 -5.23 19.59
C ALA A 260 8.36 -6.59 19.61
N ALA A 261 9.04 -7.62 20.10
CA ALA A 261 8.46 -8.92 20.43
C ALA A 261 7.55 -8.80 21.68
N ALA A 262 6.42 -8.14 21.52
CA ALA A 262 5.44 -7.89 22.58
C ALA A 262 4.03 -7.74 22.01
N THR A 263 3.02 -8.07 22.83
CA THR A 263 1.61 -7.99 22.44
C THR A 263 1.27 -6.60 21.92
N ASN A 264 0.65 -6.55 20.73
CA ASN A 264 0.26 -5.32 20.03
C ASN A 264 1.41 -4.36 19.67
N LYS A 265 2.67 -4.82 19.72
CA LYS A 265 3.86 -4.02 19.35
C LYS A 265 4.72 -4.68 18.27
N GLN A 266 4.32 -5.82 17.73
CA GLN A 266 5.07 -6.46 16.66
C GLN A 266 4.93 -5.68 15.34
N ASN A 267 5.99 -5.69 14.54
CA ASN A 267 5.95 -5.26 13.14
C ASN A 267 4.79 -5.96 12.40
N GLY A 268 4.06 -5.20 11.59
CA GLY A 268 2.87 -5.66 10.87
C GLY A 268 3.06 -6.93 10.05
N PHE A 269 4.14 -7.01 9.26
CA PHE A 269 4.51 -8.17 8.47
C PHE A 269 4.99 -9.32 9.37
N ALA A 270 5.89 -9.02 10.33
CA ALA A 270 6.42 -10.04 11.23
C ALA A 270 5.32 -10.75 12.03
N ALA A 271 4.30 -10.01 12.46
CA ALA A 271 3.15 -10.52 13.21
C ALA A 271 2.30 -11.55 12.43
N LEU A 272 2.43 -11.62 11.10
CA LEU A 272 1.80 -12.68 10.31
C LEU A 272 2.47 -14.02 10.52
N PHE A 273 3.77 -14.02 10.83
CA PHE A 273 4.63 -15.21 10.75
C PHE A 273 5.31 -15.55 12.07
N LEU A 274 5.37 -14.61 13.02
CA LEU A 274 6.00 -14.76 14.33
C LEU A 274 5.01 -14.44 15.46
N ASN A 275 5.11 -15.17 16.55
CA ASN A 275 4.46 -14.81 17.81
C ASN A 275 5.30 -13.78 18.61
N VAL A 276 4.80 -13.36 19.77
CA VAL A 276 5.46 -12.37 20.64
C VAL A 276 6.80 -12.83 21.25
N ASN A 277 7.25 -14.06 21.01
CA ASN A 277 8.57 -14.57 21.40
C ASN A 277 9.48 -14.78 20.18
N ASP A 278 9.13 -14.21 19.02
CA ASP A 278 9.81 -14.40 17.74
C ASP A 278 9.89 -15.88 17.27
N ALA A 279 8.98 -16.72 17.75
CA ALA A 279 8.84 -18.08 17.24
C ALA A 279 7.83 -18.13 16.09
N VAL A 280 8.16 -18.92 15.06
CA VAL A 280 7.31 -19.07 13.87
C VAL A 280 5.93 -19.64 14.24
N VAL A 281 4.88 -19.13 13.58
CA VAL A 281 3.49 -19.59 13.74
C VAL A 281 3.01 -20.33 12.51
N ASN A 282 1.81 -20.94 12.58
CA ASN A 282 1.28 -21.80 11.53
C ASN A 282 1.24 -21.15 10.15
N ASN A 283 1.01 -19.83 10.07
CA ASN A 283 0.99 -19.11 8.81
C ASN A 283 2.35 -19.14 8.09
N TYR A 284 3.48 -19.11 8.82
CA TYR A 284 4.82 -19.28 8.25
C TYR A 284 4.95 -20.65 7.60
N SER A 285 4.61 -21.70 8.37
CA SER A 285 4.63 -23.08 7.87
C SER A 285 3.60 -23.35 6.78
N SER A 286 2.60 -22.49 6.61
CA SER A 286 1.57 -22.63 5.57
C SER A 286 1.89 -21.80 4.32
N THR A 287 2.90 -20.92 4.35
CA THR A 287 3.28 -20.05 3.24
C THR A 287 4.60 -20.50 2.66
N ALA A 288 4.59 -20.97 1.42
CA ALA A 288 5.79 -21.37 0.69
C ALA A 288 6.00 -20.53 -0.57
N ALA A 289 7.23 -20.57 -1.05
CA ALA A 289 7.61 -20.12 -2.37
C ALA A 289 6.92 -20.94 -3.47
N THR A 290 6.55 -20.30 -4.56
CA THR A 290 6.13 -21.04 -5.74
C THR A 290 7.32 -21.62 -6.49
N LYS A 291 7.06 -22.67 -7.26
CA LYS A 291 8.02 -23.22 -8.21
C LYS A 291 8.46 -22.15 -9.23
N TYR A 292 7.51 -21.36 -9.74
CA TYR A 292 7.76 -20.28 -10.70
C TYR A 292 8.86 -19.33 -10.24
N THR A 293 8.72 -18.76 -9.05
CA THR A 293 9.69 -17.77 -8.56
C THR A 293 11.03 -18.40 -8.21
N ILE A 294 11.04 -19.58 -7.59
CA ILE A 294 12.29 -20.29 -7.28
C ILE A 294 13.06 -20.64 -8.55
N GLU A 295 12.37 -21.12 -9.59
CA GLU A 295 12.98 -21.44 -10.88
C GLU A 295 13.49 -20.19 -11.59
N TYR A 296 12.72 -19.10 -11.63
CA TYR A 296 13.18 -17.84 -12.21
C TYR A 296 14.49 -17.38 -11.55
N LEU A 297 14.51 -17.22 -10.23
CA LEU A 297 15.68 -16.73 -9.50
C LEU A 297 16.87 -17.69 -9.63
N THR A 298 16.61 -18.99 -9.73
CA THR A 298 17.67 -19.99 -9.93
C THR A 298 18.25 -19.94 -11.33
N ASN A 299 17.42 -19.84 -12.36
CA ASN A 299 17.84 -19.79 -13.76
C ASN A 299 18.58 -18.49 -14.11
N THR A 300 18.34 -17.41 -13.36
CA THR A 300 19.07 -16.13 -13.49
C THR A 300 20.27 -16.01 -12.55
N ASN A 301 20.63 -17.07 -11.81
CA ASN A 301 21.65 -17.05 -10.76
C ASN A 301 21.50 -15.90 -9.75
N ASP A 302 20.26 -15.58 -9.38
CA ASP A 302 19.95 -14.48 -8.47
C ASP A 302 20.13 -14.91 -7.01
N THR A 303 21.10 -14.30 -6.34
CA THR A 303 21.41 -14.61 -4.94
C THR A 303 20.41 -14.01 -3.95
N ARG A 304 19.53 -13.09 -4.38
CA ARG A 304 18.40 -12.62 -3.56
C ARG A 304 17.46 -13.76 -3.19
N ARG A 305 17.42 -14.86 -3.96
CA ARG A 305 16.68 -16.09 -3.61
C ARG A 305 16.94 -16.55 -2.18
N ASN A 306 18.20 -16.48 -1.73
CA ASN A 306 18.63 -16.95 -0.41
C ASN A 306 18.21 -16.01 0.74
N ARG A 307 17.63 -14.86 0.41
CA ARG A 307 17.18 -13.83 1.35
C ARG A 307 15.66 -13.65 1.29
N ILE A 308 15.08 -13.67 0.10
CA ILE A 308 13.64 -13.67 -0.14
C ILE A 308 13.02 -14.95 0.41
N TYR A 309 13.71 -16.09 0.24
CA TYR A 309 13.24 -17.38 0.71
C TYR A 309 14.26 -18.06 1.64
N ALA A 310 13.75 -18.87 2.56
CA ALA A 310 14.56 -19.74 3.40
C ALA A 310 14.87 -21.04 2.65
N ALA A 311 16.06 -21.61 2.89
CA ALA A 311 16.36 -22.95 2.41
C ALA A 311 15.37 -23.95 3.03
N ALA A 312 14.91 -24.91 2.23
CA ALA A 312 14.09 -26.01 2.69
C ALA A 312 14.89 -26.92 3.66
N SER A 313 14.20 -27.86 4.31
CA SER A 313 14.79 -28.75 5.32
C SER A 313 16.00 -29.57 4.85
N ASN A 314 16.14 -29.80 3.54
CA ASN A 314 17.26 -30.49 2.91
C ASN A 314 18.39 -29.56 2.44
N GLY A 315 18.31 -28.25 2.73
CA GLY A 315 19.28 -27.23 2.32
C GLY A 315 19.10 -26.70 0.88
N SER A 316 18.15 -27.24 0.11
CA SER A 316 17.84 -26.76 -1.24
C SER A 316 16.84 -25.61 -1.24
N TYR A 317 16.72 -24.92 -2.37
CA TYR A 317 15.62 -23.98 -2.61
C TYR A 317 14.63 -24.65 -3.55
N ALA A 318 13.40 -24.83 -3.09
CA ALA A 318 12.38 -25.57 -3.81
C ALA A 318 11.02 -24.91 -3.59
N GLY A 319 10.30 -24.70 -4.67
CA GLY A 319 8.96 -24.14 -4.65
C GLY A 319 7.93 -25.17 -5.07
N HIS A 320 6.67 -24.84 -4.84
CA HIS A 320 5.54 -25.67 -5.22
C HIS A 320 4.62 -24.94 -6.21
N GLN A 321 3.93 -25.67 -7.09
CA GLN A 321 3.01 -25.04 -8.02
C GLN A 321 1.77 -24.54 -7.27
N GLN A 322 1.31 -23.33 -7.58
CA GLN A 322 0.10 -22.80 -6.96
C GLN A 322 -1.13 -23.64 -7.33
N GLY A 323 -1.94 -23.99 -6.32
CA GLY A 323 -3.15 -24.80 -6.48
C GLY A 323 -2.94 -26.31 -6.33
N ASP A 324 -1.72 -26.80 -6.52
CA ASP A 324 -1.44 -28.23 -6.43
C ASP A 324 -1.64 -28.78 -5.00
N ILE A 325 -1.73 -30.10 -4.91
CA ILE A 325 -1.77 -30.85 -3.65
C ILE A 325 -0.46 -31.65 -3.56
N LEU A 326 0.27 -31.46 -2.47
CA LEU A 326 1.50 -32.20 -2.18
C LEU A 326 1.14 -33.59 -1.62
N GLU A 327 1.50 -34.68 -2.33
CA GLU A 327 1.28 -36.06 -1.87
C GLU A 327 2.59 -36.90 -1.94
N PRO A 328 3.00 -37.59 -0.86
CA PRO A 328 2.40 -37.56 0.47
C PRO A 328 2.65 -36.24 1.18
N ALA A 329 1.75 -35.95 2.11
CA ALA A 329 1.68 -34.68 2.80
C ALA A 329 2.91 -34.25 3.62
N THR A 330 3.77 -35.23 3.94
CA THR A 330 4.84 -35.12 4.90
C THR A 330 6.18 -35.14 4.19
N ASN A 331 7.05 -34.19 4.57
CA ASN A 331 8.43 -34.07 4.11
C ASN A 331 8.67 -33.59 2.67
N TYR A 332 7.75 -32.85 2.03
CA TYR A 332 8.14 -32.14 0.80
C TYR A 332 9.02 -30.94 1.17
N PRO A 333 10.30 -30.90 0.76
CA PRO A 333 11.17 -29.79 1.12
C PRO A 333 10.75 -28.56 0.29
N VAL A 334 9.99 -27.65 0.88
CA VAL A 334 9.68 -26.34 0.28
C VAL A 334 10.38 -25.22 1.02
N SER A 335 10.66 -24.16 0.28
CA SER A 335 11.20 -22.90 0.79
C SER A 335 10.07 -22.01 1.31
N HIS A 336 10.25 -21.46 2.50
CA HIS A 336 9.33 -20.50 3.12
C HIS A 336 9.86 -19.07 3.01
N ILE A 337 9.16 -18.10 3.62
CA ILE A 337 9.61 -16.71 3.72
C ILE A 337 11.02 -16.64 4.32
N GLY A 338 11.91 -15.89 3.67
CA GLY A 338 13.33 -15.89 3.95
C GLY A 338 13.80 -14.87 4.98
N PRO A 339 15.06 -15.01 5.42
CA PRO A 339 15.65 -14.20 6.50
C PRO A 339 15.99 -12.76 6.08
N GLY A 340 15.83 -12.40 4.81
CA GLY A 340 15.90 -11.01 4.34
C GLY A 340 14.57 -10.25 4.48
N LEU A 341 13.45 -10.97 4.58
CA LEU A 341 12.11 -10.40 4.72
C LEU A 341 11.58 -10.52 6.16
N LEU A 342 11.81 -11.68 6.78
CA LEU A 342 11.36 -11.98 8.13
C LEU A 342 12.58 -12.09 9.06
N ILE A 343 12.92 -10.97 9.70
CA ILE A 343 14.09 -10.86 10.59
C ILE A 343 13.66 -11.12 12.04
N ASN A 344 12.75 -10.30 12.57
CA ASN A 344 12.16 -10.42 13.92
C ASN A 344 10.98 -9.44 14.08
N SER A 345 10.30 -9.49 15.23
CA SER A 345 9.16 -8.61 15.54
C SER A 345 9.52 -7.13 15.68
N ALA A 346 10.78 -6.78 15.89
CA ALA A 346 11.27 -5.40 16.06
C ALA A 346 11.77 -4.77 14.74
N GLN A 347 11.74 -5.51 13.64
CA GLN A 347 12.23 -5.04 12.35
C GLN A 347 11.47 -3.79 11.86
N ASP A 348 12.15 -2.98 11.06
CA ASP A 348 11.51 -1.89 10.34
C ASP A 348 10.45 -2.43 9.38
N GLY A 349 9.33 -1.71 9.26
CA GLY A 349 8.41 -1.88 8.16
C GLY A 349 8.88 -1.12 6.93
N ILE A 350 8.52 -1.61 5.76
CA ILE A 350 8.86 -0.97 4.48
C ILE A 350 7.58 -0.42 3.86
N ILE A 351 7.58 0.87 3.53
CA ILE A 351 6.49 1.57 2.83
C ILE A 351 6.79 1.71 1.35
N PHE A 352 8.00 2.19 1.02
CA PHE A 352 8.47 2.43 -0.34
C PHE A 352 9.99 2.22 -0.39
N THR A 353 10.51 1.63 -1.46
CA THR A 353 11.95 1.34 -1.57
C THR A 353 12.68 2.26 -2.54
N ALA A 354 13.95 2.55 -2.24
CA ALA A 354 14.86 3.21 -3.17
C ALA A 354 15.00 2.40 -4.48
N ALA A 355 14.96 1.06 -4.38
CA ALA A 355 14.98 0.18 -5.55
C ALA A 355 13.81 0.47 -6.50
N GLU A 356 12.59 0.59 -5.97
CA GLU A 356 11.43 0.96 -6.76
C GLU A 356 11.55 2.37 -7.37
N SER A 357 12.05 3.34 -6.61
CA SER A 357 12.28 4.70 -7.11
C SER A 357 13.20 4.72 -8.33
N PHE A 358 14.35 4.05 -8.24
CA PHE A 358 15.28 3.95 -9.36
C PHE A 358 14.69 3.23 -10.58
N LEU A 359 13.90 2.18 -10.36
CA LEU A 359 13.26 1.44 -11.45
C LEU A 359 12.13 2.23 -12.12
N LEU A 360 11.39 3.06 -11.37
CA LEU A 360 10.45 4.03 -11.94
C LEU A 360 11.16 5.06 -12.80
N GLN A 361 12.27 5.63 -12.31
CA GLN A 361 13.07 6.57 -13.09
C GLN A 361 13.65 5.90 -14.36
N ALA A 362 14.15 4.66 -14.25
CA ALA A 362 14.65 3.90 -15.39
C ALA A 362 13.56 3.70 -16.45
N GLU A 363 12.34 3.39 -16.03
CA GLU A 363 11.19 3.28 -16.93
C GLU A 363 10.87 4.61 -17.61
N ALA A 364 10.82 5.70 -16.84
CA ALA A 364 10.52 7.03 -17.37
C ALA A 364 11.54 7.46 -18.44
N VAL A 365 12.83 7.23 -18.20
CA VAL A 365 13.89 7.49 -19.18
C VAL A 365 13.78 6.57 -20.38
N GLN A 366 13.55 5.27 -20.18
CA GLN A 366 13.43 4.31 -21.28
C GLN A 366 12.23 4.58 -22.19
N ARG A 367 11.14 5.11 -21.64
CA ARG A 367 9.96 5.54 -22.39
C ARG A 367 10.12 6.91 -23.06
N GLY A 368 11.20 7.63 -22.76
CA GLY A 368 11.47 8.97 -23.28
C GLY A 368 10.71 10.09 -22.57
N TYR A 369 10.13 9.83 -21.39
CA TYR A 369 9.48 10.86 -20.58
C TYR A 369 10.49 11.72 -19.81
N MET A 370 11.62 11.14 -19.39
CA MET A 370 12.69 11.85 -18.68
C MET A 370 14.01 11.71 -19.43
N THR A 371 14.94 12.62 -19.15
CA THR A 371 16.32 12.51 -19.66
C THR A 371 17.24 11.73 -18.71
N GLY A 372 18.30 11.10 -19.25
CA GLY A 372 19.30 10.41 -18.44
C GLY A 372 19.72 9.05 -19.00
N SER A 373 20.33 8.24 -18.14
CA SER A 373 20.77 6.88 -18.46
C SER A 373 19.86 5.85 -17.81
N ALA A 374 18.94 5.27 -18.59
CA ALA A 374 18.03 4.23 -18.08
C ALA A 374 18.81 3.01 -17.55
N LYS A 375 19.95 2.70 -18.17
CA LYS A 375 20.87 1.64 -17.71
C LYS A 375 21.40 1.89 -16.30
N ASP A 376 21.92 3.08 -16.03
CA ASP A 376 22.51 3.40 -14.72
C ASP A 376 21.46 3.40 -13.61
N LEU A 377 20.24 3.88 -13.92
CA LEU A 377 19.08 3.84 -13.03
C LEU A 377 18.62 2.39 -12.79
N TYR A 378 18.53 1.57 -13.83
CA TYR A 378 18.21 0.15 -13.73
C TYR A 378 19.19 -0.61 -12.84
N GLU A 379 20.49 -0.44 -13.08
CA GLU A 379 21.54 -1.07 -12.26
C GLU A 379 21.53 -0.56 -10.81
N SER A 380 21.24 0.72 -10.59
CA SER A 380 21.05 1.29 -9.24
C SER A 380 19.86 0.68 -8.52
N GLY A 381 18.74 0.47 -9.22
CA GLY A 381 17.56 -0.22 -8.68
C GLY A 381 17.87 -1.65 -8.23
N ILE A 382 18.64 -2.40 -9.03
CA ILE A 382 19.12 -3.74 -8.65
C ILE A 382 20.00 -3.65 -7.40
N LYS A 383 20.98 -2.73 -7.35
CA LYS A 383 21.85 -2.56 -6.17
C LYS A 383 21.06 -2.29 -4.89
N GLU A 384 20.10 -1.37 -4.92
CA GLU A 384 19.29 -1.05 -3.75
C GLU A 384 18.40 -2.24 -3.33
N SER A 385 17.90 -3.04 -4.28
CA SER A 385 17.14 -4.26 -3.96
C SER A 385 18.00 -5.34 -3.29
N TYR A 386 19.30 -5.38 -3.58
CA TYR A 386 20.24 -6.27 -2.89
C TYR A 386 20.52 -5.77 -1.47
N LYS A 387 20.76 -4.47 -1.31
CA LYS A 387 21.07 -3.84 -0.02
C LYS A 387 19.95 -4.02 0.99
N ILE A 388 18.68 -3.81 0.58
CA ILE A 388 17.55 -3.94 1.50
C ILE A 388 17.39 -5.36 2.07
N LEU A 389 17.85 -6.38 1.33
CA LEU A 389 17.88 -7.78 1.76
C LEU A 389 19.14 -8.16 2.56
N GLY A 390 20.06 -7.21 2.78
CA GLY A 390 21.32 -7.42 3.48
C GLY A 390 22.43 -8.04 2.63
N LEU A 391 22.33 -7.99 1.31
CA LEU A 391 23.39 -8.40 0.38
C LEU A 391 24.29 -7.21 0.03
N THR A 392 25.47 -7.50 -0.52
CA THR A 392 26.44 -6.47 -0.86
C THR A 392 26.21 -5.89 -2.25
N GLU A 393 26.74 -4.69 -2.51
CA GLU A 393 26.76 -4.12 -3.85
C GLU A 393 27.56 -4.99 -4.84
N GLY A 394 28.60 -5.68 -4.38
CA GLY A 394 29.39 -6.60 -5.20
C GLY A 394 28.57 -7.81 -5.70
N ASP A 395 27.64 -8.31 -4.88
CA ASP A 395 26.71 -9.37 -5.28
C ASP A 395 25.78 -8.88 -6.39
N ALA A 396 25.29 -7.64 -6.29
CA ALA A 396 24.45 -7.02 -7.31
C ALA A 396 25.20 -6.82 -8.64
N ILE A 397 26.43 -6.27 -8.58
CA ILE A 397 27.28 -6.07 -9.77
C ILE A 397 27.54 -7.40 -10.46
N THR A 398 27.88 -8.43 -9.69
CA THR A 398 28.07 -9.79 -10.23
C THR A 398 26.82 -10.28 -10.94
N TYR A 399 25.65 -10.05 -10.36
CA TYR A 399 24.37 -10.47 -10.92
C TYR A 399 24.03 -9.76 -12.24
N TYR A 400 24.01 -8.42 -12.30
CA TYR A 400 23.58 -7.70 -13.50
C TYR A 400 24.66 -7.64 -14.60
N SER A 401 25.88 -8.08 -14.32
CA SER A 401 26.95 -8.24 -15.33
C SER A 401 26.88 -9.57 -16.10
N GLN A 402 25.98 -10.48 -15.72
CA GLN A 402 25.80 -11.76 -16.42
C GLN A 402 25.16 -11.56 -17.79
N SER A 403 25.60 -12.26 -18.84
CA SER A 403 24.97 -12.19 -20.17
C SER A 403 23.64 -12.96 -20.25
N ILE A 404 22.67 -12.57 -19.43
CA ILE A 404 21.32 -13.14 -19.33
C ILE A 404 20.30 -12.03 -19.64
N SER A 405 19.36 -12.30 -20.56
CA SER A 405 18.25 -11.40 -20.88
C SER A 405 17.40 -11.13 -19.63
N LEU A 406 16.87 -9.91 -19.50
CA LEU A 406 16.13 -9.38 -18.34
C LEU A 406 16.93 -9.23 -17.03
N VAL A 407 18.23 -9.57 -17.07
CA VAL A 407 19.18 -9.39 -15.96
C VAL A 407 20.19 -8.31 -16.31
N ASN A 408 20.90 -8.50 -17.41
CA ASN A 408 21.83 -7.51 -17.94
C ASN A 408 21.13 -6.60 -18.95
N TRP A 409 21.38 -5.29 -18.80
CA TRP A 409 20.74 -4.27 -19.63
C TRP A 409 20.99 -4.49 -21.12
N ASP A 410 22.24 -4.66 -21.52
CA ASP A 410 22.62 -4.78 -22.95
C ASP A 410 22.10 -6.09 -23.55
N SER A 411 22.07 -7.16 -22.75
CA SER A 411 21.47 -8.45 -23.14
C SER A 411 19.94 -8.40 -23.25
N SER A 412 19.31 -7.32 -22.77
CA SER A 412 17.87 -7.08 -22.80
C SER A 412 17.47 -6.09 -23.90
N ALA A 413 18.37 -5.74 -24.82
CA ALA A 413 18.10 -4.77 -25.87
C ALA A 413 16.82 -5.09 -26.65
N GLY A 414 15.93 -4.10 -26.78
CA GLY A 414 14.58 -4.23 -27.35
C GLY A 414 13.50 -4.73 -26.38
N ASN A 415 13.88 -5.19 -25.18
CA ASN A 415 12.98 -5.64 -24.10
C ASN A 415 13.31 -4.92 -22.77
N GLU A 416 13.85 -3.70 -22.83
CA GLU A 416 14.36 -3.00 -21.65
C GLU A 416 13.25 -2.69 -20.63
N ILE A 417 12.04 -2.37 -21.10
CA ILE A 417 10.87 -2.18 -20.22
C ILE A 417 10.53 -3.49 -19.51
N GLU A 418 10.57 -4.63 -20.20
CA GLU A 418 10.35 -5.93 -19.56
C GLU A 418 11.44 -6.22 -18.52
N ALA A 419 12.70 -5.89 -18.81
CA ALA A 419 13.80 -6.05 -17.85
C ALA A 419 13.56 -5.21 -16.59
N ILE A 420 13.19 -3.93 -16.75
CA ILE A 420 12.88 -3.01 -15.64
C ILE A 420 11.74 -3.58 -14.77
N ILE A 421 10.63 -3.99 -15.37
CA ILE A 421 9.48 -4.49 -14.62
C ILE A 421 9.78 -5.85 -13.96
N ASN A 422 10.56 -6.72 -14.60
CA ASN A 422 11.00 -7.97 -13.97
C ASN A 422 11.88 -7.71 -12.74
N GLN A 423 12.83 -6.77 -12.82
CA GLN A 423 13.63 -6.39 -11.65
C GLN A 423 12.78 -5.70 -10.57
N LYS A 424 11.76 -4.93 -10.94
CA LYS A 424 10.81 -4.33 -9.99
C LYS A 424 9.99 -5.41 -9.27
N TRP A 425 9.54 -6.43 -9.99
CA TRP A 425 8.86 -7.60 -9.41
C TRP A 425 9.75 -8.34 -8.40
N ILE A 426 11.03 -8.58 -8.72
CA ILE A 426 11.97 -9.23 -7.80
C ILE A 426 12.24 -8.34 -6.58
N ALA A 427 12.47 -7.04 -6.79
CA ALA A 427 12.77 -6.08 -5.74
C ALA A 427 11.63 -5.91 -4.73
N LEU A 428 10.38 -6.11 -5.16
CA LEU A 428 9.19 -5.98 -4.32
C LEU A 428 8.62 -7.32 -3.84
N ASN A 429 9.23 -8.46 -4.22
CA ASN A 429 8.79 -9.79 -3.82
C ASN A 429 8.82 -9.94 -2.29
N GLY A 430 7.65 -10.19 -1.71
CA GLY A 430 7.45 -10.28 -0.27
C GLY A 430 7.54 -8.95 0.50
N ILE A 431 7.84 -7.83 -0.17
CA ILE A 431 7.87 -6.48 0.41
C ILE A 431 6.56 -5.74 0.11
N ASN A 432 6.19 -5.68 -1.17
CA ASN A 432 4.96 -5.03 -1.63
C ASN A 432 4.36 -5.79 -2.83
N GLY A 433 3.73 -6.92 -2.53
CA GLY A 433 3.09 -7.76 -3.53
C GLY A 433 2.03 -7.00 -4.36
N ALA A 434 1.18 -6.17 -3.74
CA ALA A 434 0.10 -5.49 -4.46
C ALA A 434 0.63 -4.63 -5.62
N GLU A 435 1.68 -3.86 -5.38
CA GLU A 435 2.34 -3.07 -6.43
C GLU A 435 2.83 -3.96 -7.59
N THR A 436 3.39 -5.14 -7.31
CA THR A 436 3.81 -6.06 -8.38
C THR A 436 2.66 -6.60 -9.21
N TRP A 437 1.49 -6.85 -8.60
CA TRP A 437 0.30 -7.29 -9.31
C TRP A 437 -0.32 -6.18 -10.16
N ILE A 438 -0.34 -4.95 -9.63
CA ILE A 438 -0.79 -3.77 -10.36
C ILE A 438 0.13 -3.52 -11.56
N GLU A 439 1.45 -3.60 -11.40
CA GLU A 439 2.41 -3.47 -12.51
C GLU A 439 2.24 -4.54 -13.58
N ASN A 440 1.98 -5.78 -13.18
CA ASN A 440 1.68 -6.85 -14.14
C ASN A 440 0.39 -6.59 -14.91
N THR A 441 -0.63 -6.08 -14.22
CA THR A 441 -1.90 -5.70 -14.84
C THR A 441 -1.73 -4.53 -15.81
N ARG A 442 -0.82 -3.58 -15.50
CA ARG A 442 -0.51 -2.42 -16.36
C ARG A 442 0.32 -2.79 -17.59
N THR A 443 1.34 -3.61 -17.40
CA THR A 443 2.39 -3.79 -18.41
C THR A 443 2.38 -5.16 -19.08
N GLY A 444 1.71 -6.15 -18.49
CA GLY A 444 1.81 -7.55 -18.86
C GLY A 444 3.10 -8.23 -18.37
N PHE A 445 4.00 -7.53 -17.67
CA PHE A 445 5.29 -8.05 -17.22
C PHE A 445 5.35 -8.28 -15.69
N PRO A 446 6.10 -9.27 -15.18
CA PRO A 446 6.73 -10.38 -15.91
C PRO A 446 5.75 -11.14 -16.81
N ALA A 447 6.21 -11.55 -17.98
CA ALA A 447 5.38 -12.35 -18.88
C ALA A 447 5.18 -13.76 -18.31
N HIS A 448 4.09 -14.41 -18.70
CA HIS A 448 3.84 -15.84 -18.42
C HIS A 448 3.78 -16.24 -16.93
N VAL A 449 3.41 -15.32 -16.02
CA VAL A 449 3.14 -15.67 -14.62
C VAL A 449 2.05 -16.77 -14.58
N PRO A 450 2.35 -17.98 -14.06
CA PRO A 450 1.44 -19.12 -14.13
C PRO A 450 0.11 -18.87 -13.42
N LEU A 451 -0.93 -19.51 -13.94
CA LEU A 451 -2.21 -19.61 -13.26
C LEU A 451 -2.18 -20.77 -12.25
N SER A 452 -3.06 -20.67 -11.26
CA SER A 452 -3.31 -21.76 -10.32
C SER A 452 -3.87 -23.00 -11.04
N THR A 453 -3.41 -24.19 -10.63
CA THR A 453 -3.82 -25.47 -11.25
C THR A 453 -5.25 -25.89 -10.92
N VAL A 454 -5.87 -25.28 -9.90
CA VAL A 454 -7.28 -25.49 -9.52
C VAL A 454 -8.23 -24.44 -10.11
N ALA A 455 -7.70 -23.43 -10.78
CA ALA A 455 -8.47 -22.49 -11.60
C ALA A 455 -8.08 -22.54 -13.10
N PRO A 456 -7.89 -23.75 -13.70
CA PRO A 456 -7.45 -23.84 -15.08
C PRO A 456 -8.53 -23.28 -16.01
N GLY A 457 -8.17 -22.30 -16.84
CA GLY A 457 -9.10 -21.65 -17.78
C GLY A 457 -9.77 -20.37 -17.27
N ARG A 458 -9.54 -19.97 -16.01
CA ARG A 458 -9.82 -18.60 -15.54
C ARG A 458 -8.63 -17.69 -15.84
N SER A 459 -8.88 -16.41 -16.11
CA SER A 459 -7.82 -15.40 -16.10
C SER A 459 -7.54 -14.98 -14.66
N ARG A 460 -6.35 -14.46 -14.38
CA ARG A 460 -6.06 -13.78 -13.11
C ARG A 460 -6.98 -12.56 -12.99
N PRO A 461 -7.52 -12.23 -11.80
CA PRO A 461 -8.24 -10.98 -11.64
C PRO A 461 -7.32 -9.79 -11.93
N ILE A 462 -7.92 -8.70 -12.38
CA ILE A 462 -7.26 -7.43 -12.73
C ILE A 462 -7.69 -6.27 -11.83
N ARG A 463 -8.58 -6.55 -10.87
CA ARG A 463 -9.10 -5.62 -9.86
C ARG A 463 -9.78 -6.40 -8.73
N LEU A 464 -10.12 -5.68 -7.66
CA LEU A 464 -11.04 -6.14 -6.62
C LEU A 464 -12.46 -5.60 -6.87
N LEU A 465 -13.42 -6.21 -6.17
CA LEU A 465 -14.82 -5.76 -6.16
C LEU A 465 -15.09 -4.90 -4.95
N TYR A 466 -16.03 -3.97 -5.05
CA TYR A 466 -16.45 -3.19 -3.88
C TYR A 466 -16.96 -4.11 -2.75
N PRO A 467 -16.64 -3.75 -1.49
CA PRO A 467 -16.95 -4.61 -0.38
C PRO A 467 -18.45 -4.69 -0.12
N SER A 468 -18.89 -5.79 0.49
CA SER A 468 -20.30 -6.00 0.86
C SER A 468 -20.84 -4.86 1.74
N SER A 469 -19.98 -4.22 2.52
CA SER A 469 -20.27 -3.03 3.32
C SER A 469 -20.70 -1.82 2.49
N GLU A 470 -20.11 -1.56 1.32
CA GLU A 470 -20.54 -0.50 0.41
C GLU A 470 -21.85 -0.87 -0.30
N ILE A 471 -22.00 -2.14 -0.69
CA ILE A 471 -23.24 -2.63 -1.32
C ILE A 471 -24.44 -2.45 -0.38
N ALA A 472 -24.25 -2.65 0.93
CA ALA A 472 -25.29 -2.49 1.94
C ALA A 472 -25.43 -1.06 2.47
N GLY A 473 -24.31 -0.35 2.69
CA GLY A 473 -24.26 0.94 3.37
C GLY A 473 -24.36 2.15 2.44
N ASN A 474 -24.02 1.99 1.16
CA ASN A 474 -23.95 3.06 0.17
C ASN A 474 -24.64 2.67 -1.15
N THR A 475 -25.71 1.87 -1.07
CA THR A 475 -26.38 1.22 -2.21
C THR A 475 -26.78 2.17 -3.33
N ALA A 476 -27.13 3.43 -3.01
CA ALA A 476 -27.54 4.42 -4.00
C ALA A 476 -26.38 4.92 -4.88
N ASN A 477 -25.14 4.84 -4.39
CA ASN A 477 -23.97 5.43 -5.04
C ASN A 477 -22.93 4.40 -5.50
N VAL A 478 -22.84 3.25 -4.83
CA VAL A 478 -21.89 2.18 -5.22
C VAL A 478 -22.21 1.67 -6.63
N PRO A 479 -21.24 1.72 -7.57
CA PRO A 479 -21.46 1.17 -8.89
C PRO A 479 -21.73 -0.33 -8.80
N GLN A 480 -22.76 -0.79 -9.52
CA GLN A 480 -23.12 -2.20 -9.52
C GLN A 480 -22.03 -3.03 -10.21
N GLN A 481 -21.62 -4.12 -9.56
CA GLN A 481 -20.59 -5.02 -10.06
C GLN A 481 -21.00 -6.49 -9.98
N THR A 482 -20.48 -7.27 -10.91
CA THR A 482 -20.57 -8.72 -10.97
C THR A 482 -19.20 -9.33 -10.74
N GLU A 483 -19.15 -10.59 -10.30
CA GLU A 483 -17.88 -11.31 -10.14
C GLU A 483 -17.04 -11.33 -11.42
N ALA A 484 -17.68 -11.41 -12.59
CA ALA A 484 -17.00 -11.39 -13.89
C ALA A 484 -16.22 -10.09 -14.16
N GLN A 485 -16.64 -8.97 -13.58
CA GLN A 485 -15.96 -7.68 -13.75
C GLN A 485 -14.60 -7.64 -13.04
N ALA A 486 -14.36 -8.49 -12.03
CA ALA A 486 -13.02 -8.64 -11.44
C ALA A 486 -11.96 -9.09 -12.46
N PHE A 487 -12.38 -9.71 -13.56
CA PHE A 487 -11.52 -10.29 -14.59
C PHE A 487 -11.52 -9.52 -15.91
N THR A 488 -12.52 -8.67 -16.13
CA THR A 488 -12.79 -8.08 -17.45
C THR A 488 -12.90 -6.56 -17.43
N SER A 489 -13.29 -5.97 -16.30
CA SER A 489 -13.41 -4.52 -16.18
C SER A 489 -12.06 -3.93 -15.81
N LYS A 490 -11.36 -3.40 -16.80
CA LYS A 490 -10.06 -2.75 -16.58
C LYS A 490 -10.24 -1.45 -15.77
N ILE A 491 -9.22 -1.07 -15.00
CA ILE A 491 -9.08 0.27 -14.41
C ILE A 491 -8.64 1.23 -15.53
N PHE A 492 -8.98 2.53 -15.45
CA PHE A 492 -8.77 3.49 -16.55
C PHE A 492 -7.35 3.53 -17.14
N TRP A 493 -6.31 3.25 -16.34
CA TRP A 493 -4.92 3.29 -16.80
C TRP A 493 -4.47 2.03 -17.57
N ASN A 494 -5.29 0.97 -17.53
CA ASN A 494 -5.06 -0.26 -18.27
C ASN A 494 -5.91 -0.26 -19.53
N GLU A 495 -5.68 0.63 -20.50
CA GLU A 495 -6.44 0.65 -21.76
C GLU A 495 -5.79 -0.24 -22.84
#